data_AF-A0A2D6X2I0-F1
#
_entry.id   AF-A0A2D6X2I0-F1
#
_cell.length_a   1.000
_cell.length_b   1.000
_cell.length_c   1.000
_cell.angle_alpha   90.00
_cell.angle_beta   90.00
_cell.angle_gamma   90.00
#
_symmetry.space_group_name_H-M   'P 1'
#
loop_
_entity.id
_entity.type
_entity.pdbx_description
1 polymer ?
#
loop_
_entity_poly.entity_id
_entity_poly.type
_entity_poly.pdbx_seq_one_letter_code
_entity_poly.pdbx_strand_id
1 'polypeptide(L)'
;MNADRVRTRSEEIRRYGTDRDITTEFFPPANPPDSDGESYTFPSDAELLSDASIDRWLLFLGGWKSYTSYRVGQLEAELSVLSEGFDVMMQTQGAEIDENSTKRILKDSIKGKVLNEDSSLQSLKMRIAVKQGHLKILRGRYFMYDQQFETISRIVTRRGQERLRA
;
A
#
# COMPACT_ATOMS: atom_id res chain seq x y z
N MET A 1 -37.12 -17.34 1.21
CA MET A 1 -36.47 -16.08 1.62
C MET A 1 -36.49 -15.13 0.42
N ASN A 2 -36.72 -13.82 0.62
CA ASN A 2 -37.05 -12.89 -0.46
C ASN A 2 -35.78 -12.45 -1.22
N ALA A 3 -35.55 -13.00 -2.42
CA ALA A 3 -34.35 -12.79 -3.24
C ALA A 3 -34.01 -11.32 -3.51
N ASP A 4 -35.03 -10.44 -3.51
CA ASP A 4 -34.84 -8.99 -3.66
C ASP A 4 -34.05 -8.37 -2.50
N ARG A 5 -34.29 -8.77 -1.25
CA ARG A 5 -33.56 -8.22 -0.09
C ARG A 5 -32.07 -8.56 -0.14
N VAL A 6 -31.74 -9.74 -0.66
CA VAL A 6 -30.35 -10.23 -0.79
C VAL A 6 -29.61 -9.44 -1.87
N ARG A 7 -30.28 -9.20 -3.00
CA ARG A 7 -29.75 -8.38 -4.09
C ARG A 7 -29.50 -6.94 -3.65
N THR A 8 -30.45 -6.32 -2.93
CA THR A 8 -30.28 -4.96 -2.38
C THR A 8 -29.09 -4.89 -1.40
N ARG A 9 -28.94 -5.89 -0.53
CA ARG A 9 -27.84 -5.93 0.45
C ARG A 9 -26.48 -6.13 -0.23
N SER A 10 -26.43 -6.97 -1.27
CA SER A 10 -25.23 -7.13 -2.11
C SER A 10 -24.89 -5.85 -2.86
N GLU A 11 -25.89 -5.12 -3.36
CA GLU A 11 -25.70 -3.81 -4.00
C GLU A 11 -25.24 -2.73 -3.00
N GLU A 12 -25.75 -2.74 -1.76
CA GLU A 12 -25.28 -1.85 -0.67
C GLU A 12 -23.84 -2.16 -0.24
N ILE A 13 -23.47 -3.45 -0.13
CA ILE A 13 -22.10 -3.86 0.20
C ILE A 13 -21.14 -3.51 -0.95
N ARG A 14 -21.57 -3.63 -2.22
CA ARG A 14 -20.80 -3.17 -3.37
C ARG A 14 -20.57 -1.65 -3.38
N ARG A 15 -21.44 -0.87 -2.75
CA ARG A 15 -21.28 0.59 -2.56
C ARG A 15 -20.43 0.93 -1.33
N TYR A 16 -20.33 0.03 -0.36
CA TYR A 16 -19.47 0.20 0.81
C TYR A 16 -18.00 0.30 0.38
N GLY A 17 -17.37 1.45 0.66
CA GLY A 17 -16.00 1.75 0.24
C GLY A 17 -15.86 2.48 -1.10
N THR A 18 -16.96 2.77 -1.80
CA THR A 18 -16.95 3.68 -2.97
C THR A 18 -17.25 5.14 -2.62
N ASP A 19 -17.94 5.39 -1.50
CA ASP A 19 -18.45 6.72 -1.13
C ASP A 19 -17.48 7.59 -0.33
N ARG A 20 -16.33 7.05 0.09
CA ARG A 20 -15.35 7.82 0.88
C ARG A 20 -14.00 7.83 0.20
N ASP A 21 -13.62 9.01 -0.25
CA ASP A 21 -12.28 9.27 -0.74
C ASP A 21 -11.32 9.37 0.44
N ILE A 22 -10.80 8.21 0.85
CA ILE A 22 -9.81 8.05 1.92
C ILE A 22 -8.59 8.97 1.71
N THR A 23 -8.36 9.43 0.47
CA THR A 23 -7.27 10.35 0.12
C THR A 23 -7.48 11.78 0.66
N THR A 24 -8.70 12.14 1.07
CA THR A 24 -9.06 13.49 1.53
C THR A 24 -9.41 13.57 3.02
N GLU A 25 -9.71 12.43 3.65
CA GLU A 25 -10.41 12.40 4.95
C GLU A 25 -9.45 12.43 6.16
N PHE A 26 -8.16 12.08 6.00
CA PHE A 26 -7.24 11.92 7.14
C PHE A 26 -5.92 12.70 7.05
N PHE A 27 -5.43 13.03 5.86
CA PHE A 27 -4.26 13.88 5.65
C PHE A 27 -4.41 14.64 4.32
N PRO A 28 -3.94 15.90 4.21
CA PRO A 28 -3.85 16.53 2.90
C PRO A 28 -2.96 15.65 2.01
N PRO A 29 -3.31 15.45 0.73
CA PRO A 29 -2.49 14.65 -0.17
C PRO A 29 -1.08 15.23 -0.20
N ALA A 30 -0.10 14.46 0.29
CA ALA A 30 1.29 14.84 0.18
C ALA A 30 1.66 14.78 -1.31
N ASN A 31 2.10 15.90 -1.87
CA ASN A 31 2.72 15.88 -3.19
C ASN A 31 4.05 15.12 -3.11
N PRO A 32 4.46 14.41 -4.17
CA PRO A 32 5.82 13.90 -4.24
C PRO A 32 6.79 15.07 -4.03
N PRO A 33 7.85 14.91 -3.22
CA PRO A 33 8.90 15.91 -3.13
C PRO A 33 9.44 16.23 -4.51
N ASP A 34 9.87 17.48 -4.72
CA ASP A 34 10.49 17.86 -5.97
C ASP A 34 11.70 16.95 -6.22
N SER A 35 11.69 16.30 -7.37
CA SER A 35 12.91 15.81 -8.01
C SER A 35 13.47 17.03 -8.71
N ASP A 36 14.66 17.46 -8.31
CA ASP A 36 15.48 18.47 -8.98
C ASP A 36 15.91 18.08 -10.41
N GLY A 37 15.25 17.10 -11.02
CA GLY A 37 15.56 16.56 -12.34
C GLY A 37 16.77 15.64 -12.34
N GLU A 38 17.44 15.43 -11.20
CA GLU A 38 18.58 14.53 -11.13
C GLU A 38 18.12 13.06 -11.23
N SER A 39 18.83 12.31 -12.08
CA SER A 39 18.73 10.85 -12.12
C SER A 39 19.03 10.31 -10.73
N TYR A 40 18.10 9.58 -10.12
CA TYR A 40 18.33 8.93 -8.83
C TYR A 40 19.47 7.91 -8.97
N THR A 41 20.67 8.31 -8.58
CA THR A 41 21.88 7.48 -8.58
C THR A 41 22.63 7.76 -7.30
N PHE A 42 22.23 7.07 -6.23
CA PHE A 42 22.90 7.20 -4.94
C PHE A 42 24.38 6.81 -5.08
N PRO A 43 25.32 7.62 -4.56
CA PRO A 43 26.74 7.38 -4.76
C PRO A 43 27.18 6.07 -4.11
N SER A 44 28.04 5.32 -4.80
CA SER A 44 28.64 4.09 -4.27
C SER A 44 29.55 4.34 -3.08
N ASP A 45 30.15 5.53 -3.02
CA ASP A 45 30.96 6.01 -1.90
C ASP A 45 30.50 7.41 -1.48
N ALA A 46 29.70 7.47 -0.41
CA ALA A 46 29.19 8.71 0.14
C ALA A 46 30.28 9.51 0.91
N GLU A 47 31.43 8.90 1.23
CA GLU A 47 32.50 9.57 1.98
C GLU A 47 33.26 10.61 1.15
N LEU A 48 33.20 10.50 -0.19
CA LEU A 48 33.84 11.43 -1.11
C LEU A 48 32.97 12.65 -1.43
N LEU A 49 31.73 12.69 -0.92
CA LEU A 49 30.82 13.80 -1.18
C LEU A 49 31.28 15.09 -0.51
N SER A 50 31.07 16.22 -1.18
CA SER A 50 31.17 17.54 -0.53
C SER A 50 30.06 17.73 0.50
N ASP A 51 30.26 18.59 1.50
CA ASP A 51 29.21 18.89 2.49
C ASP A 51 27.92 19.40 1.83
N ALA A 52 28.04 20.27 0.83
CA ALA A 52 26.88 20.78 0.08
C ALA A 52 26.14 19.69 -0.71
N SER A 53 26.84 18.62 -1.11
CA SER A 53 26.22 17.44 -1.73
C SER A 53 25.53 16.57 -0.68
N ILE A 54 26.14 16.42 0.49
CA ILE A 54 25.56 15.67 1.62
C ILE A 54 24.25 16.30 2.09
N ASP A 55 24.20 17.63 2.27
CA ASP A 55 22.99 18.33 2.70
C ASP A 55 21.84 18.16 1.71
N ARG A 56 22.15 18.22 0.40
CA ARG A 56 21.17 17.94 -0.66
C ARG A 56 20.63 16.52 -0.59
N TRP A 57 21.51 15.53 -0.40
CA TRP A 57 21.09 14.15 -0.25
C TRP A 57 20.25 13.92 1.02
N LEU A 58 20.57 14.56 2.14
CA LEU A 58 19.77 14.47 3.36
C LEU A 58 18.35 15.01 3.15
N LEU A 59 18.21 16.16 2.49
CA LEU A 59 16.90 16.74 2.17
C LEU A 59 16.12 15.85 1.20
N PHE A 60 16.77 15.38 0.14
CA PHE A 60 16.16 14.47 -0.84
C PHE A 60 15.67 13.19 -0.17
N LEU A 61 16.55 12.47 0.55
CA LEU A 61 16.23 11.19 1.17
C LEU A 61 15.20 11.36 2.29
N GLY A 62 15.29 12.42 3.09
CA GLY A 62 14.32 12.72 4.13
C GLY A 62 12.92 12.95 3.55
N GLY A 63 12.81 13.78 2.50
CA GLY A 63 11.55 14.04 1.81
C GLY A 63 10.95 12.77 1.20
N TRP A 64 11.75 12.01 0.44
CA TRP A 64 11.28 10.80 -0.22
C TRP A 64 10.98 9.66 0.77
N LYS A 65 11.71 9.53 1.86
CA LYS A 65 11.42 8.61 2.97
C LYS A 65 10.05 8.93 3.58
N SER A 66 9.80 10.19 3.94
CA SER A 66 8.53 10.62 4.52
C SER A 66 7.36 10.43 3.55
N TYR A 67 7.53 10.83 2.28
CA TYR A 67 6.51 10.65 1.26
C TYR A 67 6.19 9.18 0.99
N THR A 68 7.21 8.32 0.86
CA THR A 68 6.98 6.88 0.67
C THR A 68 6.33 6.24 1.89
N SER A 69 6.69 6.64 3.11
CA SER A 69 6.01 6.20 4.34
C SER A 69 4.52 6.56 4.33
N TYR A 70 4.19 7.80 3.96
CA TYR A 70 2.80 8.23 3.79
C TYR A 70 2.05 7.38 2.75
N ARG A 71 2.63 7.16 1.57
CA ARG A 71 2.00 6.33 0.52
C ARG A 71 1.85 4.87 0.93
N VAL A 72 2.76 4.33 1.74
CA VAL A 72 2.63 3.00 2.34
C VAL A 72 1.40 2.95 3.24
N GLY A 73 1.25 3.90 4.17
CA GLY A 73 0.10 3.95 5.08
C GLY A 73 -1.24 4.10 4.34
N GLN A 74 -1.29 4.95 3.31
CA GLN A 74 -2.48 5.10 2.47
C GLN A 74 -2.87 3.78 1.79
N LEU A 75 -1.89 3.10 1.19
CA LEU A 75 -2.14 1.87 0.45
C LEU A 75 -2.49 0.69 1.38
N GLU A 76 -1.94 0.67 2.60
CA GLU A 76 -2.31 -0.28 3.65
C GLU A 76 -3.76 -0.10 4.10
N ALA A 77 -4.20 1.13 4.32
CA ALA A 77 -5.59 1.43 4.65
C ALA A 77 -6.55 1.00 3.53
N GLU A 78 -6.24 1.36 2.27
CA GLU A 78 -7.02 0.94 1.11
C GLU A 78 -7.09 -0.59 0.99
N LEU A 79 -5.96 -1.28 1.17
CA LEU A 79 -5.90 -2.74 1.11
C LEU A 79 -6.71 -3.40 2.23
N SER A 80 -6.69 -2.84 3.43
CA SER A 80 -7.47 -3.33 4.56
C SER A 80 -8.96 -3.27 4.22
N VAL A 81 -9.47 -2.12 3.78
CA VAL A 81 -10.89 -1.95 3.40
C VAL A 81 -11.29 -2.92 2.28
N LEU A 82 -10.48 -3.02 1.23
CA LEU A 82 -10.80 -3.91 0.09
C LEU A 82 -10.75 -5.39 0.48
N SER A 83 -9.81 -5.79 1.34
CA SER A 83 -9.67 -7.18 1.77
C SER A 83 -10.83 -7.61 2.67
N GLU A 84 -11.21 -6.77 3.64
CA GLU A 84 -12.37 -7.03 4.49
C GLU A 84 -13.67 -7.08 3.67
N GLY A 85 -13.86 -6.14 2.74
CA GLY A 85 -15.01 -6.14 1.84
C GLY A 85 -15.08 -7.40 0.96
N PHE A 86 -13.94 -7.85 0.44
CA PHE A 86 -13.84 -9.10 -0.31
C PHE A 86 -14.24 -10.30 0.57
N ASP A 87 -13.70 -10.40 1.78
CA ASP A 87 -13.96 -11.53 2.68
C ASP A 87 -15.43 -11.60 3.13
N VAL A 88 -16.07 -10.46 3.40
CA VAL A 88 -17.50 -10.40 3.73
C VAL A 88 -18.36 -10.87 2.55
N MET A 89 -18.09 -10.39 1.33
CA MET A 89 -18.84 -10.81 0.14
C MET A 89 -18.64 -12.30 -0.15
N MET A 90 -17.40 -12.77 -0.02
CA MET A 90 -17.03 -14.16 -0.22
C MET A 90 -17.76 -15.09 0.76
N GLN A 91 -17.81 -14.72 2.04
CA GLN A 91 -18.52 -15.50 3.06
C GLN A 91 -20.04 -15.48 2.83
N THR A 92 -20.60 -14.32 2.48
CA THR A 92 -22.04 -14.17 2.26
C THR A 92 -22.52 -15.04 1.09
N GLN A 93 -21.90 -14.88 -0.08
CA GLN A 93 -22.23 -15.67 -1.26
C GLN A 93 -21.89 -17.16 -1.07
N GLY A 94 -20.81 -17.46 -0.34
CA GLY A 94 -20.44 -18.83 -0.01
C GLY A 94 -21.46 -19.53 0.88
N ALA A 95 -22.01 -18.84 1.86
CA ALA A 95 -23.07 -19.36 2.73
C ALA A 95 -24.36 -19.64 1.95
N GLU A 96 -24.71 -18.80 0.97
CA GLU A 96 -25.87 -19.03 0.10
C GLU A 96 -25.70 -20.29 -0.76
N ILE A 97 -24.51 -20.53 -1.30
CA ILE A 97 -24.22 -21.75 -2.07
C ILE A 97 -24.30 -22.99 -1.17
N ASP A 98 -23.83 -22.90 0.07
CA ASP A 98 -23.86 -24.01 1.03
C ASP A 98 -25.29 -24.31 1.51
N GLU A 99 -26.08 -23.28 1.84
CA GLU A 99 -27.47 -23.39 2.28
C GLU A 99 -28.37 -24.00 1.19
N ASN A 100 -28.16 -23.61 -0.07
CA ASN A 100 -28.91 -24.15 -1.20
C ASN A 100 -28.40 -25.52 -1.68
N SER A 101 -27.32 -26.05 -1.08
CA SER A 101 -26.79 -27.35 -1.47
C SER A 101 -27.47 -28.50 -0.76
N THR A 102 -27.86 -29.51 -1.53
CA THR A 102 -28.35 -30.79 -1.00
C THR A 102 -27.24 -31.71 -0.51
N LYS A 103 -25.97 -31.35 -0.73
CA LYS A 103 -24.80 -32.12 -0.32
C LYS A 103 -23.78 -31.21 0.34
N ARG A 104 -23.02 -31.75 1.30
CA ARG A 104 -21.89 -31.03 1.88
C ARG A 104 -20.86 -30.70 0.80
N ILE A 105 -20.62 -29.41 0.54
CA ILE A 105 -19.62 -28.95 -0.42
C ILE A 105 -18.31 -28.63 0.34
N LEU A 106 -17.17 -28.89 -0.29
CA LEU A 106 -15.87 -28.47 0.24
C LEU A 106 -15.72 -26.95 0.16
N LYS A 107 -15.11 -26.35 1.19
CA LYS A 107 -14.92 -24.89 1.29
C LYS A 107 -14.19 -24.29 0.07
N ASP A 108 -13.19 -24.99 -0.47
CA ASP A 108 -12.45 -24.51 -1.64
C ASP A 108 -13.29 -24.60 -2.92
N SER A 109 -14.17 -25.59 -3.03
CA SER A 109 -15.13 -25.68 -4.14
C SER A 109 -16.18 -24.57 -4.07
N ILE A 110 -16.64 -24.19 -2.86
CA ILE A 110 -17.54 -23.04 -2.66
C ILE A 110 -16.85 -21.76 -3.14
N LYS A 111 -15.62 -21.49 -2.68
CA LYS A 111 -14.85 -20.32 -3.13
C LYS A 111 -14.70 -20.28 -4.65
N GLY A 112 -14.36 -21.42 -5.26
CA GLY A 112 -14.23 -21.53 -6.72
C GLY A 112 -15.55 -21.23 -7.44
N LYS A 113 -16.68 -21.73 -6.94
CA LYS A 113 -18.00 -21.46 -7.51
C LYS A 113 -18.37 -19.99 -7.42
N VAL A 114 -18.30 -19.40 -6.24
CA VAL A 114 -18.64 -17.99 -6.05
C VAL A 114 -17.78 -17.09 -6.95
N LEU A 115 -16.47 -17.33 -7.00
CA LEU A 115 -15.60 -16.57 -7.89
C LEU A 115 -15.98 -16.76 -9.35
N ASN A 116 -16.36 -17.97 -9.77
CA ASN A 116 -16.79 -18.21 -11.16
C ASN A 116 -18.14 -17.55 -11.50
N GLU A 117 -19.04 -17.43 -10.52
CA GLU A 117 -20.37 -16.85 -10.66
C GLU A 117 -20.40 -15.32 -10.57
N ASP A 118 -19.49 -14.71 -9.79
CA ASP A 118 -19.38 -13.25 -9.63
C ASP A 118 -18.05 -12.70 -10.18
N SER A 119 -18.09 -12.20 -11.42
CA SER A 119 -16.95 -11.55 -12.09
C SER A 119 -16.49 -10.26 -11.41
N SER A 120 -17.36 -9.58 -10.63
CA SER A 120 -16.98 -8.40 -9.86
C SER A 120 -16.09 -8.79 -8.67
N LEU A 121 -16.34 -9.94 -8.05
CA LEU A 121 -15.53 -10.47 -6.95
C LEU A 121 -14.15 -10.93 -7.44
N GLN A 122 -14.07 -11.53 -8.64
CA GLN A 122 -12.78 -11.81 -9.30
C GLN A 122 -11.98 -10.53 -9.56
N SER A 123 -12.64 -9.51 -10.10
CA SER A 123 -12.02 -8.21 -10.39
C SER A 123 -11.50 -7.54 -9.11
N LEU A 124 -12.27 -7.61 -8.02
CA LEU A 124 -11.84 -7.13 -6.71
C LEU A 124 -10.61 -7.91 -6.19
N LYS A 125 -10.61 -9.24 -6.32
CA LYS A 125 -9.46 -10.06 -5.91
C LYS A 125 -8.19 -9.69 -6.67
N MET A 126 -8.30 -9.47 -7.98
CA MET A 126 -7.17 -9.03 -8.80
C MET A 126 -6.69 -7.63 -8.38
N ARG A 127 -7.62 -6.70 -8.12
CA ARG A 127 -7.28 -5.34 -7.63
C ARG A 127 -6.55 -5.38 -6.30
N ILE A 128 -6.95 -6.25 -5.36
CA ILE A 128 -6.23 -6.49 -4.11
C ILE A 128 -4.80 -6.98 -4.39
N ALA A 129 -4.64 -7.97 -5.27
CA ALA A 129 -3.33 -8.53 -5.60
C ALA A 129 -2.38 -7.48 -6.22
N VAL A 130 -2.88 -6.66 -7.15
CA VAL A 130 -2.11 -5.56 -7.75
C VAL A 130 -1.67 -4.55 -6.68
N LYS A 131 -2.59 -4.14 -5.80
CA LYS A 131 -2.28 -3.21 -4.70
C LYS A 131 -1.27 -3.79 -3.72
N GLN A 132 -1.33 -5.09 -3.40
CA GLN A 132 -0.31 -5.76 -2.59
C GLN A 132 1.07 -5.72 -3.25
N GLY A 133 1.13 -5.91 -4.58
CA GLY A 133 2.35 -5.75 -5.36
C GLY A 133 2.93 -4.33 -5.25
N HIS A 134 2.08 -3.31 -5.42
CA HIS A 134 2.49 -1.91 -5.26
C HIS A 134 2.99 -1.61 -3.85
N LEU A 135 2.33 -2.14 -2.81
CA LEU A 135 2.73 -1.98 -1.43
C LEU A 135 4.12 -2.56 -1.16
N LYS A 136 4.39 -3.76 -1.71
CA LYS A 136 5.70 -4.40 -1.59
C LYS A 136 6.82 -3.55 -2.21
N ILE A 137 6.57 -2.98 -3.39
CA ILE A 137 7.52 -2.09 -4.07
C ILE A 137 7.76 -0.83 -3.24
N LEU A 138 6.70 -0.18 -2.75
CA LEU A 138 6.80 1.04 -1.94
C LEU A 138 7.54 0.81 -0.62
N ARG A 139 7.28 -0.29 0.09
CA ARG A 139 8.02 -0.66 1.29
C ARG A 139 9.51 -0.89 1.00
N GLY A 140 9.83 -1.52 -0.14
CA GLY A 140 11.22 -1.66 -0.59
C GLY A 140 11.91 -0.32 -0.85
N ARG A 141 11.21 0.63 -1.49
CA ARG A 141 11.72 1.99 -1.72
C ARG A 141 11.91 2.76 -0.42
N TYR A 142 10.93 2.71 0.48
CA TYR A 142 11.03 3.31 1.81
C TYR A 142 12.26 2.79 2.55
N PHE A 143 12.45 1.47 2.60
CA PHE A 143 13.61 0.85 3.25
C PHE A 143 14.92 1.31 2.62
N MET A 144 15.00 1.39 1.30
CA MET A 144 16.19 1.89 0.60
C MET A 144 16.51 3.34 0.99
N TYR A 145 15.53 4.24 0.96
CA TYR A 145 15.73 5.65 1.33
C TYR A 145 16.11 5.80 2.81
N ASP A 146 15.50 4.99 3.69
CA ASP A 146 15.82 4.94 5.11
C ASP A 146 17.28 4.55 5.36
N GLN A 147 17.75 3.44 4.77
CA GLN A 147 19.12 2.98 4.93
C GLN A 147 20.16 3.99 4.39
N GLN A 148 19.86 4.63 3.27
CA GLN A 148 20.74 5.64 2.69
C GLN A 148 20.78 6.92 3.52
N PHE A 149 19.63 7.35 4.05
CA PHE A 149 19.53 8.50 4.93
C PHE A 149 20.36 8.28 6.20
N GLU A 150 20.25 7.11 6.82
CA GLU A 150 21.04 6.72 7.98
C GLU A 150 22.55 6.69 7.68
N THR A 151 22.92 6.17 6.50
CA THR A 151 24.33 6.13 6.06
C THR A 151 24.92 7.52 5.97
N ILE A 152 24.25 8.46 5.31
CA ILE A 152 24.73 9.84 5.18
C ILE A 152 24.71 10.57 6.53
N SER A 153 23.68 10.37 7.35
CA SER A 153 23.58 10.97 8.68
C SER A 153 24.76 10.59 9.59
N ARG A 154 25.24 9.33 9.48
CA ARG A 154 26.45 8.87 10.19
C ARG A 154 27.72 9.57 9.69
N ILE A 155 27.86 9.77 8.37
CA ILE A 155 29.00 10.50 7.78
C ILE A 155 29.04 11.94 8.29
N VAL A 156 27.89 12.63 8.31
CA VAL A 156 27.78 14.00 8.87
C VAL A 156 28.24 14.02 10.31
N THR A 157 27.75 13.08 11.12
CA THR A 157 28.12 12.98 12.54
C THR A 157 29.63 12.78 12.71
N ARG A 158 30.24 11.87 11.93
CA ARG A 158 31.68 11.60 11.94
C ARG A 158 32.49 12.84 11.56
N ARG A 159 32.17 13.50 10.45
CA ARG A 159 32.84 14.73 9.99
C ARG A 159 32.71 15.86 11.01
N GLY A 160 31.53 15.99 11.63
CA GLY A 160 31.32 16.96 12.71
C GLY A 160 32.24 16.72 13.90
N GLN A 161 32.39 15.46 14.34
CA GLN A 161 33.31 15.10 15.42
C GLN A 161 34.78 15.35 15.06
N GLU A 162 35.19 15.08 13.82
CA GLU A 162 36.55 15.33 13.34
C GLU A 162 36.90 16.83 13.36
N ARG A 163 35.98 17.68 12.92
CA ARG A 163 36.14 19.14 12.95
C ARG A 163 36.25 19.72 14.36
N LEU A 164 35.58 19.10 15.34
CA LEU A 164 35.67 19.51 16.75
C LEU A 164 36.98 19.08 17.42
N ARG A 165 37.69 18.10 16.83
CA ARG A 165 38.97 17.58 17.34
C ARG A 165 40.20 18.21 16.67
N ALA A 166 40.02 18.81 15.50
CA ALA A 166 41.05 19.54 14.75
C ALA A 166 41.22 20.97 15.28
#